data_AF-A0A7C5HR44-F1
#
_entry.id   AF-A0A7C5HR44-F1
#
_cell.length_a   1.000
_cell.length_b   1.000
_cell.length_c   1.000
_cell.angle_alpha   90.00
_cell.angle_beta   90.00
_cell.angle_gamma   90.00
#
_symmetry.space_group_name_H-M   'P 1'
#
loop_
_entity.id
_entity.type
_entity.pdbx_description
1 polymer ?
#
loop_
_entity_poly.entity_id
_entity_poly.type
_entity_poly.pdbx_seq_one_letter_code
_entity_poly.pdbx_strand_id
1 'polypeptide(L)' 'MNIDRIASEALKLDPKSRAILAETIWESLEDPYLVSSDVTDEESISLAMKRDEEIESGTVTPLSHDELMSRLCRHED' A
#
# COMPACT_ATOMS: atom_id res chain seq x y z
N MET A 1 -20.59 9.50 -3.62
CA MET A 1 -20.09 10.81 -3.14
C MET A 1 -19.74 11.66 -4.36
N ASN A 2 -20.10 12.94 -4.43
CA ASN A 2 -19.91 13.77 -5.64
C ASN A 2 -18.63 14.62 -5.49
N ILE A 3 -17.73 14.56 -6.48
CA ILE A 3 -16.44 15.28 -6.51
C ILE A 3 -16.65 16.79 -6.38
N ASP A 4 -17.68 17.36 -7.02
CA ASP A 4 -17.97 18.79 -6.97
C ASP A 4 -18.30 19.27 -5.54
N ARG A 5 -18.96 18.40 -4.77
CA ARG A 5 -19.27 18.68 -3.36
C ARG A 5 -18.01 18.62 -2.50
N ILE A 6 -17.11 17.67 -2.74
CA ILE A 6 -15.83 17.56 -2.02
C ILE A 6 -14.97 18.79 -2.28
N ALA A 7 -14.85 19.22 -3.55
CA ALA A 7 -14.10 20.42 -3.91
C ALA A 7 -14.65 21.67 -3.21
N SER A 8 -15.98 21.81 -3.19
CA SER A 8 -16.66 22.93 -2.53
C SER A 8 -16.42 22.96 -1.02
N GLU A 9 -16.46 21.81 -0.34
CA GLU A 9 -16.18 21.74 1.10
C GLU A 9 -14.69 21.93 1.43
N ALA A 10 -13.78 21.40 0.60
CA ALA A 10 -12.34 21.57 0.78
C ALA A 10 -11.89 23.03 0.65
N LEU A 11 -12.54 23.82 -0.21
CA LEU A 11 -12.25 25.26 -0.36
C LEU A 11 -12.69 26.09 0.86
N LYS A 12 -13.64 25.59 1.68
CA LYS A 12 -14.05 26.26 2.93
C LYS A 12 -13.04 26.07 4.06
N LEU A 13 -12.14 25.09 3.96
CA LEU A 13 -11.08 24.87 4.93
C LEU A 13 -10.04 25.99 4.86
N ASP A 14 -9.40 26.25 5.99
CA ASP A 14 -8.24 27.13 6.03
C ASP A 14 -7.05 26.51 5.26
N PRO A 15 -6.07 27.31 4.83
CA PRO A 15 -4.96 26.82 4.01
C PRO A 15 -4.20 25.64 4.61
N LYS A 16 -4.03 25.58 5.93
CA LYS A 16 -3.28 24.50 6.59
C LYS A 16 -4.08 23.20 6.57
N SER A 17 -5.36 23.25 6.96
CA SER A 17 -6.21 22.06 6.94
C SER A 17 -6.43 21.54 5.51
N ARG A 18 -6.48 22.43 4.52
CA ARG A 18 -6.56 22.04 3.11
C ARG A 18 -5.28 21.35 2.61
N ALA A 19 -4.11 21.81 3.07
CA ALA A 19 -2.84 21.16 2.74
C ALA A 19 -2.76 19.74 3.33
N ILE A 20 -3.14 19.57 4.61
CA ILE A 20 -3.20 18.26 5.27
C ILE A 20 -4.17 17.33 4.53
N LEU A 21 -5.37 17.81 4.20
CA LEU A 21 -6.34 17.01 3.46
C LEU A 21 -5.79 16.55 2.10
N ALA A 22 -5.10 17.43 1.38
CA ALA A 22 -4.50 17.09 0.09
C ALA A 22 -3.39 16.04 0.24
N GLU A 23 -2.53 16.16 1.25
CA GLU A 23 -1.47 15.21 1.59
C GLU A 23 -2.06 13.82 1.92
N THR A 24 -3.05 13.75 2.82
CA THR A 24 -3.69 12.47 3.17
C THR A 24 -4.38 11.81 1.97
N ILE A 25 -5.02 12.60 1.10
CA ILE A 25 -5.62 12.05 -0.14
C ILE A 25 -4.51 11.53 -1.07
N TRP A 26 -3.40 12.24 -1.17
CA TRP A 26 -2.27 11.82 -2.01
C TRP A 26 -1.65 10.51 -1.51
N GLU A 27 -1.40 10.39 -0.20
CA GLU A 27 -0.91 9.15 0.43
C GLU A 27 -1.89 7.99 0.24
N SER A 28 -3.20 8.25 0.23
CA SER A 28 -4.20 7.19 -0.01
C SER A 28 -4.20 6.64 -1.43
N LEU A 29 -3.59 7.36 -2.38
CA LEU A 29 -3.42 6.92 -3.77
C LEU A 29 -2.10 6.19 -4.00
N GLU A 30 -1.19 6.21 -3.02
CA GLU A 30 0.08 5.52 -3.13
C GLU A 30 -0.18 4.00 -3.18
N ASP A 31 0.38 3.34 -4.20
CA ASP A 31 0.14 1.92 -4.44
C ASP A 31 0.67 1.12 -3.22
N PRO A 32 -0.15 0.32 -2.52
CA PRO A 32 0.30 -0.48 -1.38
C PRO A 32 1.36 -1.52 -1.77
N TYR A 33 1.57 -1.74 -3.07
CA TYR A 33 2.61 -2.60 -3.63
C TYR A 33 3.81 -1.82 -4.17
N LEU A 34 3.78 -0.48 -4.15
CA LEU A 34 4.98 0.33 -4.39
C LEU A 34 5.89 0.12 -3.18
N VAL A 35 6.99 -0.60 -3.39
CA VAL A 35 8.05 -0.70 -2.38
C VAL A 35 8.53 0.73 -2.13
N SER A 36 8.36 1.22 -0.90
CA SER A 36 8.82 2.54 -0.52
C SER A 36 10.31 2.65 -0.87
N SER A 37 10.71 3.79 -1.45
CA SER A 37 12.10 4.08 -1.79
C SER A 37 13.06 4.10 -0.59
N ASP A 38 12.54 3.86 0.61
CA ASP A 38 13.25 3.82 1.88
C ASP A 38 13.88 2.46 2.18
N VAL A 39 13.53 1.40 1.44
CA VAL A 39 14.21 0.10 1.59
C VAL A 39 15.46 0.08 0.72
N THR A 40 16.62 -0.05 1.34
CA THR A 40 17.88 -0.18 0.59
C THR A 40 17.94 -1.51 -0.18
N ASP A 41 18.72 -1.55 -1.26
CA ASP A 41 18.95 -2.79 -2.01
C ASP A 41 19.49 -3.92 -1.09
N GLU A 42 20.34 -3.57 -0.12
CA GLU A 42 20.91 -4.51 0.83
C GLU A 42 19.86 -5.12 1.77
N GLU A 43 18.95 -4.29 2.29
CA GLU A 43 17.83 -4.77 3.11
C GLU A 43 16.87 -5.64 2.30
N SER A 44 16.64 -5.29 1.04
CA SER A 44 15.80 -6.07 0.13
C SER A 44 16.39 -7.46 -0.14
N ILE A 45 17.70 -7.53 -0.40
CA ILE A 45 18.41 -8.80 -0.61
C ILE A 45 18.38 -9.65 0.66
N SER A 46 18.68 -9.05 1.82
CA SER A 46 18.66 -9.75 3.11
C SER A 46 17.27 -10.33 3.43
N LEU A 47 16.21 -9.56 3.17
CA LEU A 47 14.84 -10.02 3.33
C LEU A 47 14.48 -11.17 2.37
N ALA A 48 14.93 -11.09 1.11
CA ALA A 48 14.69 -12.15 0.13
C ALA A 48 15.35 -13.47 0.55
N MET A 49 16.63 -13.43 0.94
CA MET A 49 17.35 -14.61 1.42
C MET A 49 16.67 -15.25 2.64
N LYS A 50 16.26 -14.42 3.61
CA LYS A 50 15.55 -14.92 4.79
C LYS A 50 14.24 -15.63 4.42
N ARG A 51 13.48 -15.09 3.46
CA ARG A 51 12.23 -15.70 3.00
C ARG A 51 12.47 -17.02 2.29
N ASP A 52 13.54 -17.13 1.51
CA ASP A 52 13.92 -18.40 0.88
C ASP A 52 14.21 -19.46 1.95
N GLU A 53 14.97 -19.13 3.00
CA GLU A 53 15.22 -20.05 4.13
C GLU A 53 13.93 -20.47 4.86
N GLU A 54 12.98 -19.56 5.06
CA GLU A 54 11.68 -19.85 5.67
C GLU A 54 10.84 -20.81 4.80
N ILE A 55 10.92 -20.67 3.47
CA ILE A 55 10.23 -21.55 2.52
C ILE A 55 10.90 -22.93 2.47
N GLU A 56 12.23 -22.97 2.36
CA GLU A 56 13.00 -24.22 2.29
C GLU A 56 12.90 -25.05 3.58
N SER A 57 12.86 -24.38 4.73
CA SER A 57 12.65 -25.05 6.03
C SER A 57 11.22 -25.54 6.23
N GLY A 58 10.27 -25.14 5.37
CA GLY A 58 8.85 -25.44 5.51
C GLY A 58 8.17 -24.70 6.67
N THR A 59 8.81 -23.67 7.22
CA THR A 59 8.25 -22.82 8.28
C THR A 59 7.03 -22.06 7.78
N VAL A 60 7.01 -21.73 6.48
CA VAL A 60 5.89 -21.07 5.81
C VAL A 60 5.45 -21.87 4.58
N THR A 61 4.19 -21.71 4.19
CA THR A 61 3.67 -22.25 2.92
C THR A 61 3.61 -21.11 1.90
N PRO A 62 4.40 -21.17 0.81
CA PRO A 62 4.34 -20.15 -0.23
C PRO A 62 2.97 -20.19 -0.92
N LEU A 63 2.47 -19.01 -1.29
CA LEU A 63 1.25 -18.87 -2.08
C LEU A 63 1.62 -18.63 -3.53
N SER A 64 0.91 -19.28 -4.44
CA SER A 64 0.97 -18.92 -5.85
C SER A 64 0.34 -17.55 -6.09
N HIS A 65 0.70 -16.92 -7.21
CA HIS A 65 0.12 -15.65 -7.62
C HIS A 65 -1.42 -15.72 -7.70
N ASP A 66 -1.96 -16.76 -8.32
CA ASP A 66 -3.42 -16.93 -8.47
C ASP A 66 -4.12 -17.08 -7.11
N GLU A 67 -3.53 -17.81 -6.15
CA GLU A 67 -4.06 -17.94 -4.80
C GLU A 67 -4.01 -16.63 -4.02
N LEU A 68 -2.93 -15.87 -4.17
CA LEU A 68 -2.79 -14.54 -3.56
C LEU A 68 -3.88 -13.60 -4.10
N MET A 69 -3.99 -13.48 -5.41
CA MET A 69 -4.97 -12.60 -6.06
C MET A 69 -6.41 -13.02 -5.74
N SER A 70 -6.69 -14.32 -5.70
CA SER A 70 -8.01 -14.83 -5.31
C SER A 70 -8.41 -14.46 -3.88
N ARG A 71 -7.44 -14.37 -2.95
CA ARG A 71 -7.69 -13.93 -1.56
C ARG A 71 -7.90 -12.44 -1.47
N LEU A 72 -7.12 -11.65 -2.20
CA LEU A 72 -7.21 -10.19 -2.22
C LEU A 72 -8.53 -9.71 -2.85
N CYS A 73 -8.92 -10.26 -4.00
CA CYS A 73 -10.17 -9.92 -4.66
C CYS A 73 -11.43 -10.34 -3.88
N ARG A 74 -11.32 -11.27 -2.91
CA ARG A 74 -12.44 -11.66 -2.03
C ARG A 74 -12.69 -10.68 -0.88
N HIS A 75 -11.78 -9.75 -0.62
CA HIS A 75 -11.89 -8.78 0.47
C HIS A 75 -12.56 -7.46 0.04
N GLU A 76 -13.08 -7.37 -1.19
CA GLU A 76 -13.75 -6.18 -1.74
C GLU A 76 -15.31 -6.22 -1.69
N ASP A 77 -15.91 -7.19 -0.99
CA ASP A 77 -17.38 -7.27 -0.74
C ASP A 77 -17.81 -6.69 0.62
#